data_AF-A0A1E5UPG1-F1
#
_entry.id   AF-A0A1E5UPG1-F1
#
_cell.length_a   1.000
_cell.length_b   1.000
_cell.length_c   1.000
_cell.angle_alpha   90.00
_cell.angle_beta   90.00
_cell.angle_gamma   90.00
#
_symmetry.space_group_name_H-M   'P 1'
#
loop_
_entity.id
_entity.type
_entity.pdbx_description
1 polymer ?
#
loop_
_entity_poly.entity_id
_entity_poly.type
_entity_poly.pdbx_seq_one_letter_code
_entity_poly.pdbx_strand_id
1 'polypeptide(L)'
;MSLRGSSPTSSADEALKDELPRAVEREIQENARAISCPQPSWPGCCTSSPSSLVRGVTRRVFGVSTSSSTRSSLTRRSPPRSPRREQASSDITGKSGSAPRVPARTGSEQEARPEKDQATLTRPNREILGGQKMLPDALMHVVKMDERLGSSASCFAKVASVVAILSEFDGFRKSILDIGGMEMLRNLLKMEDPVVRKEAITAIHGLCRDQEGKKNAESYNVPDALLECLMKNAIRYAINGGKDNKNFEDPTSQEKLLGQFEIEEDSSTPRP
;
A
#
# COMPACT_ATOMS: atom_id res chain seq x y z
N MET A 1 -36.05 -46.68 -15.76
CA MET A 1 -36.18 -45.44 -16.53
C MET A 1 -35.54 -44.33 -15.72
N SER A 2 -34.31 -43.94 -16.05
CA SER A 2 -33.57 -42.88 -15.34
C SER A 2 -33.72 -41.57 -16.09
N LEU A 3 -34.37 -40.59 -15.48
CA LEU A 3 -34.43 -39.23 -16.00
C LEU A 3 -33.23 -38.44 -15.45
N ARG A 4 -32.30 -38.15 -16.36
CA ARG A 4 -31.09 -37.37 -16.13
C ARG A 4 -31.44 -35.89 -16.26
N GLY A 5 -31.56 -35.20 -15.13
CA GLY A 5 -31.74 -33.75 -15.08
C GLY A 5 -30.39 -33.05 -15.17
N SER A 6 -30.06 -32.49 -16.33
CA SER A 6 -28.93 -31.59 -16.52
C SER A 6 -29.40 -30.17 -16.26
N SER A 7 -29.01 -29.58 -15.14
CA SER A 7 -29.23 -28.15 -14.86
C SER A 7 -28.28 -27.31 -15.73
N PRO A 8 -28.78 -26.26 -16.42
CA PRO A 8 -27.93 -25.34 -17.15
C PRO A 8 -27.18 -24.44 -16.14
N THR A 9 -25.86 -24.62 -16.06
CA THR A 9 -24.99 -23.65 -15.38
C THR A 9 -24.99 -22.36 -16.18
N SER A 10 -25.49 -21.30 -15.55
CA SER A 10 -25.64 -19.95 -16.09
C SER A 10 -24.33 -19.41 -16.65
N SER A 11 -24.31 -19.16 -17.96
CA SER A 11 -23.18 -18.61 -18.74
C SER A 11 -22.73 -17.21 -18.32
N ALA A 12 -23.48 -16.51 -17.47
CA ALA A 12 -23.20 -15.13 -17.11
C ALA A 12 -22.11 -14.99 -16.02
N ASP A 13 -21.93 -15.99 -15.16
CA ASP A 13 -20.94 -15.93 -14.06
C ASP A 13 -19.49 -16.14 -14.54
N GLU A 14 -19.29 -16.83 -15.67
CA GLU A 14 -17.93 -17.04 -16.21
C GLU A 14 -17.36 -15.78 -16.87
N ALA A 15 -18.20 -14.93 -17.47
CA ALA A 15 -17.74 -13.70 -18.13
C ALA A 15 -17.13 -12.69 -17.14
N LEU A 16 -17.61 -12.68 -15.90
CA LEU A 16 -17.18 -11.72 -14.88
C LEU A 16 -15.78 -12.04 -14.32
N LYS A 17 -15.40 -13.32 -14.32
CA LYS A 17 -14.06 -13.78 -13.91
C LYS A 17 -12.96 -13.34 -14.86
N ASP A 18 -13.28 -13.24 -16.15
CA ASP A 18 -12.32 -12.82 -17.19
C ASP A 18 -12.26 -11.30 -17.39
N GLU A 19 -13.28 -10.55 -16.96
CA GLU A 19 -13.35 -9.10 -17.13
C GLU A 19 -12.61 -8.33 -16.03
N LEU A 20 -12.67 -8.80 -14.79
CA LEU A 20 -11.95 -8.22 -13.65
C LEU A 20 -10.43 -8.13 -13.84
N PRO A 21 -9.70 -9.21 -14.21
CA PRO A 21 -8.26 -9.12 -14.43
C PRO A 21 -7.93 -8.17 -15.59
N ARG A 22 -8.72 -8.17 -16.67
CA ARG A 22 -8.54 -7.24 -17.80
C ARG A 22 -8.83 -5.78 -17.44
N ALA A 23 -9.74 -5.52 -16.51
CA ALA A 23 -10.03 -4.17 -16.03
C ALA A 23 -8.86 -3.64 -15.19
N VAL A 24 -8.34 -4.47 -14.28
CA VAL A 24 -7.16 -4.13 -13.48
C VAL A 24 -5.93 -3.92 -14.36
N GLU A 25 -5.71 -4.78 -15.35
CA GLU A 25 -4.59 -4.64 -16.30
C GLU A 25 -4.72 -3.35 -17.15
N ARG A 26 -5.94 -3.02 -17.60
CA ARG A 26 -6.22 -1.74 -18.28
C ARG A 26 -5.90 -0.55 -17.39
N GLU A 27 -6.32 -0.56 -16.14
CA GLU A 27 -6.09 0.54 -15.20
C GLU A 27 -4.59 0.70 -14.88
N ILE A 28 -3.86 -0.41 -14.76
CA ILE A 28 -2.40 -0.39 -14.61
C ILE A 28 -1.74 0.22 -15.86
N GLN A 29 -2.19 -0.16 -17.06
CA GLN A 29 -1.62 0.32 -18.32
C GLN A 29 -1.97 1.79 -18.60
N GLU A 30 -3.17 2.24 -18.24
CA GLU A 30 -3.60 3.62 -18.33
C GLU A 30 -2.79 4.52 -17.39
N ASN A 31 -2.58 4.07 -16.15
CA ASN A 31 -1.70 4.77 -15.21
C ASN A 31 -0.24 4.80 -15.70
N ALA A 32 0.26 3.72 -16.31
CA ALA A 32 1.60 3.71 -16.91
C ALA A 32 1.71 4.71 -18.08
N ARG A 33 0.66 4.85 -18.90
CA ARG A 33 0.60 5.85 -19.98
C ARG A 33 0.63 7.28 -19.43
N ALA A 34 -0.11 7.56 -18.37
CA ALA A 34 -0.13 8.87 -17.72
C ALA A 34 1.27 9.30 -17.26
N ILE A 35 2.09 8.34 -16.81
CA ILE A 35 3.46 8.59 -16.33
C ILE A 35 4.47 8.64 -17.50
N SER A 36 4.21 7.96 -18.61
CA SER A 36 5.15 7.87 -19.75
C SER A 36 5.03 9.01 -20.78
N CYS A 37 4.02 9.89 -20.67
CA CYS A 37 3.93 11.06 -21.54
C CYS A 37 5.16 11.94 -21.27
N PRO A 38 6.12 12.06 -22.21
CA PRO A 38 7.24 12.96 -22.06
C PRO A 38 6.62 14.36 -21.98
N GLN A 39 6.84 15.07 -20.88
CA GLN A 39 6.46 16.48 -20.84
C GLN A 39 7.14 17.16 -22.03
N PRO A 40 6.39 17.80 -22.94
CA PRO A 40 7.02 18.58 -23.99
C PRO A 40 7.93 19.60 -23.32
N SER A 41 9.20 19.60 -23.67
CA SER A 41 10.14 20.64 -23.27
C SER A 41 9.70 21.94 -23.94
N TRP A 42 9.03 22.84 -23.22
CA TRP A 42 8.67 24.15 -23.74
C TRP A 42 9.86 25.10 -23.58
N PRO A 43 10.40 25.66 -24.68
CA PRO A 43 11.30 26.80 -24.60
C PRO A 43 10.49 28.09 -24.69
N GLY A 44 10.37 28.78 -23.56
CA GLY A 44 10.24 30.24 -23.48
C GLY A 44 8.92 30.90 -23.91
N CYS A 45 8.69 32.06 -23.27
CA CYS A 45 7.92 33.20 -23.76
C CYS A 45 6.39 33.14 -23.71
N CYS A 46 5.83 33.82 -22.70
CA CYS A 46 5.15 35.13 -22.82
C CYS A 46 3.90 35.23 -21.94
N THR A 47 3.97 36.16 -21.01
CA THR A 47 2.84 36.77 -20.31
C THR A 47 1.92 37.47 -21.32
N SER A 48 0.66 37.05 -21.41
CA SER A 48 -0.41 37.89 -21.97
C SER A 48 -1.75 37.47 -21.37
N SER A 49 -2.36 38.43 -20.68
CA SER A 49 -3.68 38.39 -20.04
C SER A 49 -4.81 37.97 -20.98
N PRO A 50 -5.85 37.27 -20.50
CA PRO A 50 -7.12 37.21 -21.21
C PRO A 50 -8.10 38.23 -20.62
N SER A 51 -8.38 39.26 -21.43
CA SER A 51 -9.58 40.09 -21.28
C SER A 51 -10.82 39.32 -21.73
N SER A 52 -11.93 39.74 -21.13
CA SER A 52 -13.32 39.33 -21.26
C SER A 52 -13.91 39.25 -22.67
N LEU A 53 -15.05 38.54 -22.74
CA LEU A 53 -16.18 38.54 -23.70
C LEU A 53 -16.36 37.19 -24.45
N VAL A 54 -17.55 36.63 -24.71
CA VAL A 54 -18.98 36.80 -24.36
C VAL A 54 -19.74 35.65 -25.08
N ARG A 55 -20.94 35.26 -24.58
CA ARG A 55 -21.97 34.36 -25.18
C ARG A 55 -21.61 32.86 -25.25
N GLY A 56 -22.47 31.89 -24.91
CA GLY A 56 -23.87 31.86 -24.48
C GLY A 56 -24.49 30.48 -24.81
N VAL A 57 -25.60 30.13 -24.14
CA VAL A 57 -26.67 29.18 -24.61
C VAL A 57 -26.27 27.66 -24.57
N THR A 58 -27.01 26.66 -24.06
CA THR A 58 -28.42 26.46 -23.65
C THR A 58 -28.51 25.46 -22.49
N ARG A 59 -29.58 25.58 -21.70
CA ARG A 59 -30.05 24.58 -20.73
C ARG A 59 -30.66 23.35 -21.43
N ARG A 60 -30.49 22.16 -20.86
CA ARG A 60 -31.52 21.10 -20.89
C ARG A 60 -31.81 20.65 -19.47
N VAL A 61 -33.10 20.66 -19.17
CA VAL A 61 -33.74 20.23 -17.93
C VAL A 61 -34.25 18.82 -18.18
N PHE A 62 -33.88 17.86 -17.35
CA PHE A 62 -34.71 16.68 -17.12
C PHE A 62 -34.85 16.52 -15.61
N GLY A 63 -36.04 16.85 -15.12
CA GLY A 63 -36.49 16.39 -13.82
C GLY A 63 -37.09 14.99 -13.97
N VAL A 64 -36.88 14.16 -12.96
CA VAL A 64 -37.86 13.16 -12.50
C VAL A 64 -37.63 13.00 -11.01
N SER A 65 -38.63 13.42 -10.25
CA SER A 65 -38.79 13.14 -8.82
C SER A 65 -39.57 11.85 -8.66
N THR A 66 -39.11 10.96 -7.78
CA THR A 66 -40.01 10.24 -6.87
C THR A 66 -39.36 10.14 -5.49
N SER A 67 -40.15 10.44 -4.48
CA SER A 67 -39.78 10.59 -3.08
C SER A 67 -40.50 9.53 -2.23
N SER A 68 -39.83 9.05 -1.19
CA SER A 68 -40.37 8.69 0.15
C SER A 68 -39.19 8.18 0.99
N SER A 69 -38.67 8.94 1.95
CA SER A 69 -39.16 9.19 3.32
C SER A 69 -39.19 7.94 4.20
N THR A 70 -38.24 7.82 5.14
CA THR A 70 -38.51 7.62 6.58
C THR A 70 -37.25 7.80 7.43
N ARG A 71 -37.18 9.00 8.03
CA ARG A 71 -36.86 9.31 9.44
C ARG A 71 -36.20 8.19 10.28
N SER A 72 -34.96 8.42 10.71
CA SER A 72 -34.49 8.04 12.06
C SER A 72 -33.32 8.92 12.49
N SER A 73 -33.63 9.80 13.43
CA SER A 73 -32.72 10.70 14.14
C SER A 73 -32.17 10.00 15.38
N LEU A 74 -30.85 9.81 15.45
CA LEU A 74 -30.15 9.43 16.69
C LEU A 74 -28.99 10.40 16.98
N THR A 75 -29.33 11.34 17.85
CA THR A 75 -28.57 11.90 18.96
C THR A 75 -27.04 11.84 18.90
N ARG A 76 -26.49 12.99 18.53
CA ARG A 76 -25.13 13.48 18.76
C ARG A 76 -24.84 13.55 20.28
N ARG A 77 -23.83 12.81 20.76
CA ARG A 77 -23.18 13.06 22.06
C ARG A 77 -21.67 13.09 21.87
N SER A 78 -21.09 14.28 22.02
CA SER A 78 -19.65 14.50 22.08
C SER A 78 -19.10 14.13 23.47
N PRO A 79 -17.92 13.49 23.58
CA PRO A 79 -17.21 13.38 24.85
C PRO A 79 -16.43 14.66 25.22
N PRO A 80 -16.16 14.90 26.51
CA PRO A 80 -15.59 16.14 27.02
C PRO A 80 -14.07 16.26 26.82
N ARG A 81 -13.63 17.52 26.71
CA ARG A 81 -12.23 17.98 26.79
C ARG A 81 -11.58 17.56 28.11
N SER A 82 -10.38 17.00 28.03
CA SER A 82 -9.46 16.80 29.16
C SER A 82 -8.41 17.94 29.24
N PRO A 83 -7.79 18.14 30.43
CA PRO A 83 -7.09 19.39 30.76
C PRO A 83 -5.63 19.41 30.33
N ARG A 84 -5.22 20.62 29.97
CA ARG A 84 -3.86 21.14 29.78
C ARG A 84 -2.98 20.82 30.99
N ARG A 85 -1.96 19.97 30.80
CA ARG A 85 -0.89 19.73 31.78
C ARG A 85 0.25 20.71 31.50
N GLU A 86 0.43 21.65 32.42
CA GLU A 86 1.61 22.48 32.55
C GLU A 86 2.80 21.59 32.98
N GLN A 87 3.94 21.72 32.30
CA GLN A 87 5.21 21.26 32.85
C GLN A 87 6.37 22.15 32.37
N ALA A 88 6.82 22.94 33.33
CA ALA A 88 8.19 23.35 33.65
C ALA A 88 9.17 23.75 32.53
N SER A 89 9.49 25.04 32.60
CA SER A 89 10.74 25.68 32.21
C SER A 89 11.95 25.01 32.89
N SER A 90 13.05 24.86 32.13
CA SER A 90 14.39 24.85 32.71
C SER A 90 15.36 25.50 31.73
N ASP A 91 15.87 26.67 32.14
CA ASP A 91 16.99 27.39 31.55
C ASP A 91 18.27 26.54 31.59
N ILE A 92 19.00 26.47 30.47
CA ILE A 92 20.46 26.28 30.49
C ILE A 92 21.13 27.19 29.47
N THR A 93 21.97 28.05 30.04
CA THR A 93 22.77 29.12 29.46
C THR A 93 24.05 28.62 28.79
N GLY A 94 24.43 29.26 27.67
CA GLY A 94 25.82 29.44 27.18
C GLY A 94 26.23 28.54 26.01
N LYS A 95 27.08 28.95 25.06
CA LYS A 95 27.90 30.17 24.87
C LYS A 95 28.51 30.11 23.44
N SER A 96 28.75 31.27 22.83
CA SER A 96 29.72 31.63 21.76
C SER A 96 30.00 30.63 20.61
N GLY A 97 29.85 30.95 19.32
CA GLY A 97 30.16 32.20 18.62
C GLY A 97 31.40 32.00 17.75
N SER A 98 31.26 32.06 16.41
CA SER A 98 32.25 32.56 15.45
C SER A 98 31.69 32.62 14.03
N ALA A 99 32.16 33.63 13.30
CA ALA A 99 31.59 34.30 12.13
C ALA A 99 32.04 33.67 10.78
N PRO A 100 31.61 34.24 9.62
CA PRO A 100 31.32 33.49 8.40
C PRO A 100 32.48 33.40 7.41
N ARG A 101 32.42 32.43 6.49
CA ARG A 101 33.05 32.51 5.18
C ARG A 101 32.10 32.05 4.08
N VAL A 102 31.73 33.02 3.24
CA VAL A 102 31.09 32.88 1.93
C VAL A 102 32.16 32.39 0.92
N PRO A 103 31.81 31.46 0.02
CA PRO A 103 31.66 31.81 -1.41
C PRO A 103 30.37 31.18 -1.97
N ALA A 104 29.44 31.96 -2.50
CA ALA A 104 29.39 32.44 -3.89
C ALA A 104 29.05 31.35 -4.93
N ARG A 105 27.90 31.60 -5.60
CA ARG A 105 27.47 31.18 -6.96
C ARG A 105 26.92 29.76 -7.11
N THR A 106 25.59 29.61 -7.08
CA THR A 106 24.63 29.75 -8.21
C THR A 106 24.80 28.70 -9.29
N GLY A 107 24.11 27.58 -9.08
CA GLY A 107 23.67 26.62 -10.08
C GLY A 107 22.41 25.97 -9.53
N SER A 108 21.28 26.65 -9.66
CA SER A 108 19.97 26.12 -9.29
C SER A 108 19.55 25.10 -10.35
N GLU A 109 20.08 23.88 -10.24
CA GLU A 109 19.48 22.71 -10.86
C GLU A 109 18.18 22.45 -10.11
N GLN A 110 17.07 22.83 -10.74
CA GLN A 110 15.73 22.51 -10.31
C GLN A 110 15.55 21.00 -10.53
N GLU A 111 16.09 20.23 -9.58
CA GLU A 111 15.92 18.79 -9.48
C GLU A 111 14.42 18.53 -9.47
N ALA A 112 13.91 18.04 -10.60
CA ALA A 112 12.54 17.61 -10.75
C ALA A 112 12.33 16.47 -9.75
N ARG A 113 11.88 16.83 -8.55
CA ARG A 113 11.43 15.87 -7.55
C ARG A 113 10.39 15.01 -8.25
N PRO A 114 10.64 13.71 -8.45
CA PRO A 114 9.61 12.83 -8.95
C PRO A 114 8.51 12.87 -7.90
N GLU A 115 7.42 13.55 -8.26
CA GLU A 115 6.16 13.54 -7.53
C GLU A 115 5.77 12.07 -7.47
N LYS A 116 6.12 11.41 -6.36
CA LYS A 116 5.65 10.08 -6.05
C LYS A 116 4.15 10.24 -5.90
N ASP A 117 3.43 10.05 -6.99
CA ASP A 117 2.00 9.80 -7.03
C ASP A 117 1.73 8.45 -6.36
N GLN A 118 2.10 8.32 -5.10
CA GLN A 118 1.50 7.33 -4.22
C GLN A 118 0.05 7.79 -4.08
N ALA A 119 -0.81 7.25 -4.94
CA ALA A 119 -2.23 7.39 -4.86
C ALA A 119 -2.65 7.19 -3.40
N THR A 120 -2.92 8.30 -2.71
CA THR A 120 -3.29 8.29 -1.32
C THR A 120 -4.72 7.78 -1.29
N LEU A 121 -4.86 6.45 -1.24
CA LEU A 121 -6.12 5.77 -1.04
C LEU A 121 -6.74 6.36 0.22
N THR A 122 -7.76 7.21 0.03
CA THR A 122 -8.49 7.82 1.13
C THR A 122 -9.14 6.71 1.94
N ARG A 123 -9.23 6.88 3.26
CA ARG A 123 -9.80 5.86 4.15
C ARG A 123 -11.14 5.27 3.66
N PRO A 124 -12.11 6.05 3.13
CA PRO A 124 -13.36 5.50 2.62
C PRO A 124 -13.16 4.48 1.50
N ASN A 125 -12.21 4.74 0.59
CA ASN A 125 -11.93 3.84 -0.52
C ASN A 125 -11.30 2.53 -0.03
N ARG A 126 -10.48 2.59 1.02
CA ARG A 126 -9.89 1.40 1.65
C ARG A 126 -10.95 0.52 2.30
N GLU A 127 -11.93 1.12 2.98
CA GLU A 127 -13.05 0.37 3.59
C GLU A 127 -13.90 -0.34 2.52
N ILE A 128 -14.20 0.33 1.41
CA ILE A 128 -14.94 -0.27 0.29
C ILE A 128 -14.15 -1.45 -0.31
N LEU A 129 -12.85 -1.27 -0.53
CA LEU A 129 -11.99 -2.33 -1.07
C LEU A 129 -11.81 -3.49 -0.09
N GLY A 130 -11.62 -3.21 1.21
CA GLY A 130 -11.49 -4.24 2.25
C GLY A 130 -12.76 -5.07 2.44
N GLY A 131 -13.92 -4.56 2.03
CA GLY A 131 -15.19 -5.30 2.01
C GLY A 131 -15.43 -6.17 0.78
N GLN A 132 -14.59 -6.06 -0.27
CA GLN A 132 -14.73 -6.84 -1.50
C GLN A 132 -14.27 -8.28 -1.30
N LYS A 133 -15.20 -9.23 -1.35
CA LYS A 133 -14.91 -10.67 -1.15
C LYS A 133 -14.03 -11.28 -2.25
N MET A 134 -14.09 -10.75 -3.47
CA MET A 134 -13.34 -11.27 -4.63
C MET A 134 -11.95 -10.67 -4.76
N LEU A 135 -11.64 -9.62 -3.99
CA LEU A 135 -10.37 -8.91 -4.12
C LEU A 135 -9.16 -9.78 -3.72
N PRO A 136 -9.19 -10.53 -2.60
CA PRO A 136 -8.12 -11.46 -2.25
C PRO A 136 -7.83 -12.48 -3.37
N ASP A 137 -8.87 -13.10 -3.93
CA ASP A 137 -8.74 -14.07 -5.03
C ASP A 137 -8.11 -13.44 -6.28
N ALA A 138 -8.53 -12.22 -6.64
CA ALA A 138 -7.98 -11.50 -7.78
C ALA A 138 -6.48 -11.19 -7.59
N LEU A 139 -6.07 -10.75 -6.39
CA LEU A 139 -4.65 -10.50 -6.07
C LEU A 139 -3.81 -11.79 -6.18
N MET A 140 -4.32 -12.90 -5.64
CA MET A 140 -3.67 -14.21 -5.76
C MET A 140 -3.58 -14.68 -7.21
N HIS A 141 -4.60 -14.41 -8.01
CA HIS A 141 -4.61 -14.76 -9.42
C HIS A 141 -3.54 -14.00 -10.20
N VAL A 142 -3.35 -12.70 -9.94
CA VAL A 142 -2.27 -11.91 -10.55
C VAL A 142 -0.90 -12.53 -10.27
N VAL A 143 -0.62 -12.88 -9.01
CA VAL A 143 0.67 -13.47 -8.64
C VAL A 143 0.87 -14.86 -9.28
N LYS A 144 -0.18 -15.68 -9.36
CA LYS A 144 -0.12 -17.01 -10.02
C LYS A 144 0.05 -16.93 -11.54
N MET A 145 -0.59 -15.96 -12.19
CA MET A 145 -0.44 -15.75 -13.63
C MET A 145 0.97 -15.25 -13.98
N ASP A 146 1.55 -14.44 -13.10
CA ASP A 146 2.83 -13.78 -13.30
C ASP A 146 4.03 -14.75 -13.34
N GLU A 147 3.95 -15.91 -12.67
CA GLU A 147 4.95 -16.98 -12.81
C GLU A 147 5.07 -17.50 -14.25
N ARG A 148 4.02 -17.34 -15.07
CA ARG A 148 3.97 -17.82 -16.45
C ARG A 148 4.40 -16.76 -17.47
N LEU A 149 4.28 -15.48 -17.11
CA LEU A 149 4.45 -14.35 -18.04
C LEU A 149 5.77 -13.60 -17.86
N GLY A 150 6.58 -13.97 -16.85
CA GLY A 150 7.84 -13.28 -16.58
C GLY A 150 7.61 -11.85 -16.10
N SER A 151 6.60 -11.67 -15.25
CA SER A 151 6.15 -10.33 -14.84
C SER A 151 7.20 -9.55 -14.07
N SER A 152 7.09 -8.23 -14.17
CA SER A 152 8.02 -7.31 -13.53
C SER A 152 7.89 -7.36 -12.01
N ALA A 153 9.02 -7.24 -11.30
CA ALA A 153 9.07 -7.08 -9.85
C ALA A 153 8.13 -5.96 -9.33
N SER A 154 7.88 -4.94 -10.14
CA SER A 154 6.92 -3.86 -9.85
C SER A 154 5.49 -4.37 -9.60
N CYS A 155 5.03 -5.40 -10.32
CA CYS A 155 3.70 -5.98 -10.13
C CYS A 155 3.58 -6.63 -8.74
N PHE A 156 4.54 -7.48 -8.39
CA PHE A 156 4.58 -8.14 -7.07
C PHE A 156 4.69 -7.14 -5.93
N ALA A 157 5.51 -6.09 -6.07
CA ALA A 157 5.61 -5.03 -5.08
C ALA A 157 4.26 -4.32 -4.88
N LYS A 158 3.52 -4.03 -5.96
CA LYS A 158 2.18 -3.44 -5.87
C LYS A 158 1.19 -4.35 -5.17
N VAL A 159 1.17 -5.65 -5.52
CA VAL A 159 0.28 -6.62 -4.86
C VAL A 159 0.58 -6.68 -3.36
N ALA A 160 1.85 -6.82 -2.98
CA ALA A 160 2.24 -6.84 -1.57
C ALA A 160 1.85 -5.53 -0.85
N SER A 161 2.06 -4.38 -1.50
CA SER A 161 1.68 -3.08 -0.94
C SER A 161 0.16 -2.96 -0.70
N VAL A 162 -0.66 -3.42 -1.65
CA VAL A 162 -2.13 -3.46 -1.48
C VAL A 162 -2.52 -4.37 -0.32
N VAL A 163 -1.90 -5.54 -0.19
CA VAL A 163 -2.14 -6.45 0.94
C VAL A 163 -1.77 -5.77 2.25
N ALA A 164 -0.62 -5.09 2.31
CA ALA A 164 -0.20 -4.36 3.51
C ALA A 164 -1.23 -3.29 3.93
N ILE A 165 -1.70 -2.47 2.99
CA ILE A 165 -2.68 -1.40 3.25
C ILE A 165 -4.03 -1.98 3.72
N LEU A 166 -4.51 -3.04 3.08
CA LEU A 166 -5.83 -3.62 3.38
C LEU A 166 -5.82 -4.56 4.58
N SER A 167 -4.64 -4.94 5.10
CA SER A 167 -4.51 -5.73 6.33
C SER A 167 -5.03 -5.00 7.58
N GLU A 168 -5.31 -3.70 7.47
CA GLU A 168 -6.03 -2.94 8.50
C GLU A 168 -7.45 -3.49 8.77
N PHE A 169 -8.05 -4.22 7.81
CA PHE A 169 -9.42 -4.75 7.91
C PHE A 169 -9.44 -6.25 8.20
N ASP A 170 -10.08 -6.65 9.30
CA ASP A 170 -10.13 -8.04 9.76
C ASP A 170 -10.76 -8.99 8.73
N GLY A 171 -11.82 -8.55 8.05
CA GLY A 171 -12.48 -9.35 7.01
C GLY A 171 -11.56 -9.64 5.82
N PHE A 172 -10.75 -8.65 5.42
CA PHE A 172 -9.75 -8.84 4.37
C PHE A 172 -8.63 -9.76 4.85
N ARG A 173 -8.07 -9.53 6.06
CA ARG A 173 -7.01 -10.39 6.63
C ARG A 173 -7.42 -11.86 6.66
N LYS A 174 -8.61 -12.14 7.18
CA LYS A 174 -9.12 -13.51 7.23
C LYS A 174 -9.21 -14.11 5.83
N SER A 175 -9.82 -13.39 4.90
CA SER A 175 -10.00 -13.88 3.53
C SER A 175 -8.68 -14.11 2.79
N ILE A 176 -7.66 -13.26 2.98
CA ILE A 176 -6.35 -13.44 2.32
C ILE A 176 -5.55 -14.59 2.96
N LEU A 177 -5.71 -14.83 4.27
CA LEU A 177 -5.11 -16.01 4.94
C LEU A 177 -5.77 -17.32 4.49
N ASP A 178 -7.11 -17.34 4.38
CA ASP A 178 -7.89 -18.52 3.97
C ASP A 178 -7.49 -19.04 2.58
N ILE A 179 -7.08 -18.14 1.67
CA ILE A 179 -6.67 -18.50 0.31
C ILE A 179 -5.16 -18.70 0.13
N GLY A 180 -4.39 -18.74 1.24
CA GLY A 180 -2.95 -18.99 1.20
C GLY A 180 -2.08 -17.76 0.89
N GLY A 181 -2.57 -16.55 1.15
CA GLY A 181 -1.81 -15.32 0.93
C GLY A 181 -0.51 -15.25 1.73
N MET A 182 -0.42 -15.93 2.88
CA MET A 182 0.83 -16.01 3.65
C MET A 182 1.92 -16.79 2.91
N GLU A 183 1.58 -17.91 2.27
CA GLU A 183 2.52 -18.67 1.43
C GLU A 183 3.00 -17.82 0.25
N MET A 184 2.08 -17.10 -0.39
CA MET A 184 2.40 -16.17 -1.47
C MET A 184 3.42 -15.13 -1.01
N LEU A 185 3.17 -14.44 0.10
CA LEU A 185 4.09 -13.42 0.62
C LEU A 185 5.46 -14.01 0.99
N ARG A 186 5.50 -15.22 1.55
CA ARG A 186 6.77 -15.94 1.78
C ARG A 186 7.53 -16.18 0.48
N ASN A 187 6.85 -16.55 -0.60
CA ASN A 187 7.52 -16.75 -1.89
C ASN A 187 8.05 -15.42 -2.45
N LEU A 188 7.36 -14.31 -2.22
CA LEU A 188 7.88 -12.98 -2.56
C LEU A 188 9.15 -12.61 -1.79
N LEU A 189 9.33 -13.10 -0.54
CA LEU A 189 10.58 -12.90 0.22
C LEU A 189 11.80 -13.55 -0.44
N LYS A 190 11.60 -14.58 -1.28
CA LYS A 190 12.69 -15.26 -1.98
C LYS A 190 13.17 -14.50 -3.23
N MET A 191 12.40 -13.50 -3.68
CA MET A 191 12.76 -12.69 -4.84
C MET A 191 13.97 -11.80 -4.55
N GLU A 192 14.83 -11.59 -5.56
CA GLU A 192 16.06 -10.81 -5.36
C GLU A 192 15.80 -9.30 -5.19
N ASP A 193 14.67 -8.84 -5.74
CA ASP A 193 14.27 -7.44 -5.77
C ASP A 193 14.04 -6.90 -4.34
N PRO A 194 14.76 -5.84 -3.93
CA PRO A 194 14.66 -5.31 -2.57
C PRO A 194 13.33 -4.59 -2.31
N VAL A 195 12.68 -4.03 -3.33
CA VAL A 195 11.40 -3.35 -3.20
C VAL A 195 10.30 -4.38 -2.93
N VAL A 196 10.28 -5.47 -3.71
CA VAL A 196 9.33 -6.59 -3.49
C VAL A 196 9.45 -7.14 -2.07
N ARG A 197 10.69 -7.39 -1.61
CA ARG A 197 10.92 -7.92 -0.26
C ARG A 197 10.47 -6.95 0.83
N LYS A 198 10.75 -5.64 0.69
CA LYS A 198 10.28 -4.62 1.66
C LYS A 198 8.75 -4.59 1.76
N GLU A 199 8.05 -4.58 0.63
CA GLU A 199 6.59 -4.58 0.62
C GLU A 199 6.02 -5.89 1.18
N ALA A 200 6.63 -7.04 0.85
CA ALA A 200 6.23 -8.33 1.39
C ALA A 200 6.40 -8.43 2.91
N ILE A 201 7.52 -7.92 3.46
CA ILE A 201 7.73 -7.84 4.93
C ILE A 201 6.64 -6.99 5.58
N THR A 202 6.32 -5.84 4.98
CA THR A 202 5.29 -4.93 5.50
C THR A 202 3.90 -5.57 5.46
N ALA A 203 3.59 -6.31 4.40
CA ALA A 203 2.35 -7.07 4.27
C ALA A 203 2.24 -8.18 5.33
N ILE A 204 3.31 -8.97 5.53
CA ILE A 204 3.38 -10.02 6.55
C ILE A 204 3.15 -9.42 7.94
N HIS A 205 3.81 -8.30 8.26
CA HIS A 205 3.59 -7.59 9.53
C HIS A 205 2.13 -7.18 9.71
N GLY A 206 1.51 -6.63 8.66
CA GLY A 206 0.08 -6.30 8.65
C GLY A 206 -0.84 -7.50 8.91
N LEU A 207 -0.51 -8.67 8.35
CA LEU A 207 -1.29 -9.90 8.54
C LEU A 207 -1.11 -10.52 9.93
N CYS A 208 0.06 -10.40 10.54
CA CYS A 208 0.38 -10.96 11.87
C CYS A 208 -0.16 -10.14 13.05
N ARG A 209 -1.19 -9.31 12.83
CA ARG A 209 -1.78 -8.44 13.85
C ARG A 209 -2.58 -9.20 14.91
N ASP A 210 -3.07 -10.38 14.59
CA ASP A 210 -3.82 -11.27 15.47
C ASP A 210 -3.17 -12.66 15.56
N GLN A 211 -3.66 -13.49 16.48
CA GLN A 211 -3.09 -14.82 16.72
C GLN A 211 -3.28 -15.77 15.53
N GLU A 212 -4.33 -15.56 14.73
CA GLU A 212 -4.59 -16.35 13.54
C GLU A 212 -3.50 -16.10 12.48
N GLY A 213 -3.20 -14.83 12.20
CA GLY A 213 -2.10 -14.45 11.32
C GLY A 213 -0.75 -14.97 11.78
N LYS A 214 -0.44 -14.88 13.09
CA LYS A 214 0.80 -15.42 13.67
C LYS A 214 0.94 -16.94 13.47
N LYS A 215 -0.10 -17.71 13.82
CA LYS A 215 -0.13 -19.17 13.61
C LYS A 215 0.02 -19.55 12.14
N ASN A 216 -0.61 -18.77 11.25
CA ASN A 216 -0.51 -18.99 9.82
C ASN A 216 0.93 -18.74 9.33
N ALA A 217 1.57 -17.65 9.78
CA ALA A 217 2.97 -17.36 9.48
C ALA A 217 3.92 -18.48 9.96
N GLU A 218 3.70 -19.01 11.15
CA GLU A 218 4.42 -20.19 11.67
C GLU A 218 4.22 -21.42 10.78
N SER A 219 2.99 -21.73 10.38
CA SER A 219 2.70 -22.91 9.55
C SER A 219 3.39 -22.89 8.18
N TYR A 220 3.71 -21.70 7.67
CA TYR A 220 4.42 -21.53 6.40
C TYR A 220 5.93 -21.29 6.58
N ASN A 221 6.48 -21.38 7.79
CA ASN A 221 7.90 -21.08 8.10
C ASN A 221 8.31 -19.68 7.62
N VAL A 222 7.44 -18.70 7.85
CA VAL A 222 7.73 -17.28 7.54
C VAL A 222 8.87 -16.73 8.40
N PRO A 223 9.00 -17.03 9.71
CA PRO A 223 10.13 -16.55 10.52
C PRO A 223 11.49 -16.91 9.93
N ASP A 224 11.67 -18.16 9.50
CA ASP A 224 12.92 -18.62 8.88
C ASP A 224 13.20 -17.90 7.56
N ALA A 225 12.16 -17.71 6.72
CA ALA A 225 12.29 -17.00 5.46
C ALA A 225 12.63 -15.51 5.65
N LEU A 226 12.09 -14.88 6.70
CA LEU A 226 12.43 -13.51 7.07
C LEU A 226 13.89 -13.41 7.52
N LEU A 227 14.33 -14.32 8.38
CA LEU A 227 15.72 -14.37 8.84
C LEU A 227 16.69 -14.53 7.66
N GLU A 228 16.41 -15.47 6.75
CA GLU A 228 17.21 -15.68 5.54
C GLU A 228 17.26 -14.43 4.66
N CYS A 229 16.11 -13.78 4.46
CA CYS A 229 15.99 -12.54 3.68
C CYS A 229 16.84 -11.40 4.27
N LEU A 230 16.81 -11.23 5.60
CA LEU A 230 17.57 -10.20 6.32
C LEU A 230 19.07 -10.46 6.26
N MET A 231 19.49 -11.71 6.48
CA MET A 231 20.91 -12.09 6.37
C MET A 231 21.46 -11.82 4.96
N LYS A 232 20.70 -12.16 3.91
CA LYS A 232 21.08 -11.86 2.52
C LYS A 232 21.25 -10.34 2.28
N ASN A 233 20.39 -9.52 2.87
CA ASN A 233 20.49 -8.05 2.77
C ASN A 233 21.72 -7.51 3.48
N ALA A 234 22.00 -8.00 4.70
CA ALA A 234 23.18 -7.60 5.46
C ALA A 234 24.48 -7.94 4.72
N ILE A 235 24.57 -9.15 4.16
CA ILE A 235 25.73 -9.58 3.36
C ILE A 235 25.90 -8.71 2.12
N ARG A 236 24.81 -8.46 1.38
CA ARG A 236 24.85 -7.59 0.18
C ARG A 236 25.33 -6.18 0.52
N TYR A 237 24.90 -5.62 1.65
CA TYR A 237 25.35 -4.32 2.13
C TYR A 237 26.84 -4.31 2.47
N ALA A 238 27.32 -5.34 3.18
CA ALA A 238 28.73 -5.49 3.54
C ALA A 238 29.65 -5.61 2.31
N ILE A 239 29.23 -6.35 1.29
CA ILE A 239 30.01 -6.54 0.05
C ILE A 239 30.05 -5.26 -0.80
N ASN A 240 28.91 -4.58 -0.97
CA ASN A 240 28.81 -3.39 -1.83
C ASN A 240 29.35 -2.11 -1.17
N GLY A 241 29.91 -2.22 0.05
CA GLY A 241 30.73 -1.17 0.67
C GLY A 241 30.01 0.15 0.93
N GLY A 242 28.67 0.16 0.99
CA GLY A 242 27.86 1.35 1.27
C GLY A 242 28.00 2.50 0.26
N LYS A 243 28.66 2.33 -0.89
CA LYS A 243 29.06 3.44 -1.74
C LYS A 243 27.95 4.04 -2.62
N ASP A 244 26.91 3.26 -2.97
CA ASP A 244 26.02 3.67 -4.05
C ASP A 244 24.52 3.79 -3.69
N ASN A 245 24.10 3.46 -2.47
CA ASN A 245 22.67 3.43 -2.10
C ASN A 245 22.27 4.57 -1.16
N LYS A 246 22.04 5.77 -1.71
CA LYS A 246 21.42 6.89 -0.98
C LYS A 246 19.92 6.67 -0.68
N ASN A 247 19.31 5.63 -1.25
CA ASN A 247 17.87 5.35 -1.13
C ASN A 247 17.53 4.15 -0.23
N PHE A 248 18.53 3.46 0.32
CA PHE A 248 18.26 2.36 1.27
C PHE A 248 18.15 2.98 2.66
N GLU A 249 16.92 3.09 3.15
CA GLU A 249 16.63 3.50 4.53
C GLU A 249 17.53 2.73 5.50
N ASP A 250 18.07 3.47 6.46
CA ASP A 250 18.99 2.98 7.48
C ASP A 250 18.55 1.61 8.02
N PRO A 251 19.39 0.55 7.96
CA PRO A 251 19.05 -0.80 8.45
C PRO A 251 18.54 -0.81 9.89
N THR A 252 18.93 0.18 10.70
CA THR A 252 18.45 0.40 12.07
C THR A 252 16.92 0.64 12.14
N SER A 253 16.29 1.08 11.05
CA SER A 253 14.84 1.23 10.94
C SER A 253 14.12 -0.10 10.71
N GLN A 254 14.79 -1.11 10.14
CA GLN A 254 14.22 -2.45 9.95
C GLN A 254 14.24 -3.28 11.24
N GLU A 255 15.28 -3.14 12.07
CA GLU A 255 15.32 -3.81 13.38
C GLU A 255 14.18 -3.37 14.31
N LYS A 256 13.76 -2.10 14.23
CA LYS A 256 12.57 -1.60 14.97
C LYS A 256 11.26 -2.26 14.55
N LEU A 257 11.15 -2.75 13.31
CA LEU A 257 9.97 -3.49 12.84
C LEU A 257 9.98 -4.93 13.34
N LEU A 258 11.15 -5.55 13.53
CA LEU A 258 11.29 -6.92 14.02
C LEU A 258 11.18 -7.05 15.54
N GLY A 259 11.54 -6.01 16.30
CA GLY A 259 11.30 -5.99 17.75
C GLY A 259 9.83 -6.10 18.16
N GLN A 260 8.88 -5.99 17.21
CA GLN A 260 7.46 -6.25 17.46
C GLN A 260 7.04 -7.72 17.28
N PHE A 261 7.93 -8.55 16.76
CA PHE A 261 7.73 -9.99 16.61
C PHE A 261 8.32 -10.81 17.76
N GLU A 262 8.75 -10.19 18.86
CA GLU A 262 9.02 -10.94 20.08
C GLU A 262 7.75 -11.70 20.45
N ILE A 263 7.82 -13.01 20.24
CA ILE A 263 6.83 -13.98 20.68
C ILE A 263 6.86 -13.83 22.19
N GLU A 264 5.82 -13.20 22.76
CA GLU A 264 5.51 -13.33 24.17
C GLU A 264 5.36 -14.84 24.40
N GLU A 265 6.44 -15.50 24.79
CA GLU A 265 6.40 -16.86 25.27
C GLU A 265 5.56 -16.81 26.54
N ASP A 266 4.28 -17.13 26.36
CA ASP A 266 3.28 -17.19 27.40
C ASP A 266 3.77 -18.19 28.43
N SER A 267 4.42 -17.68 29.49
CA SER A 267 5.14 -18.45 30.51
C SER A 267 4.17 -19.15 31.47
N SER A 268 3.06 -19.67 30.95
CA SER A 268 2.11 -20.52 31.64
C SER A 268 2.55 -21.99 31.51
N THR A 269 3.79 -22.27 31.91
CA THR A 269 4.17 -23.62 32.31
C THR A 269 3.88 -23.74 33.80
N PRO A 270 2.86 -24.53 34.20
CA PRO A 270 2.64 -24.80 35.62
C PRO A 270 3.87 -25.54 36.15
N ARG A 271 4.55 -24.96 37.13
CA ARG A 271 5.62 -25.65 37.84
C ARG A 271 5.01 -26.87 38.55
N PRO A 272 5.68 -28.04 38.50
CA PRO A 272 5.24 -29.23 39.20
C PRO A 272 5.26 -29.07 40.72
#